data_AF-A1ZGX4-F1
#
_entry.id   AF-A1ZGX4-F1
#
_cell.length_a   1.000
_cell.length_b   1.000
_cell.length_c   1.000
_cell.angle_alpha   90.00
_cell.angle_beta   90.00
_cell.angle_gamma   90.00
#
_symmetry.space_group_name_H-M   'P 1'
#
loop_
_entity.id
_entity.type
_entity.pdbx_description
1 polymer ?
#
loop_
_entity_poly.entity_id
_entity_poly.type
_entity_poly.pdbx_seq_one_letter_code
_entity_poly.pdbx_strand_id
1 'polypeptide(L)'
;MEKQVITPTEEKVILNDFFAEVRELLADYCQEREMVLSNSQLYAFLLVSPITIAIATDGTVDFSETTMLVDVAAYFDRDILSSEFDQLEQPEDVLPDDIFKKRVYTELRYLCVSMNRYEEKLIACLKALIKLDERLSQSEDEAEAIKYKIVDTMNSVIYNNLGEDSIEEPKIQKVLDSLEIDMELVKQQTEKENKLMSKAEEEALEKEEAAQVTETKKEEKK
;
A
#
# COMPACT_ATOMS: atom_id res chain seq x y z
N MET A 1 -0.32 30.44 10.61
CA MET A 1 -0.64 29.99 11.98
C MET A 1 0.64 29.47 12.61
N GLU A 2 0.95 29.88 13.85
CA GLU A 2 2.09 29.31 14.58
C GLU A 2 1.78 27.84 14.89
N LYS A 3 2.68 26.94 14.46
CA LYS A 3 2.50 25.48 14.52
C LYS A 3 2.65 24.98 15.96
N GLN A 4 1.78 24.07 16.35
CA GLN A 4 1.88 23.36 17.62
C GLN A 4 2.91 22.23 17.46
N VAL A 5 4.05 22.35 18.15
CA VAL A 5 5.06 21.28 18.18
C VAL A 5 4.49 20.12 18.99
N ILE A 6 4.31 18.97 18.36
CA ILE A 6 3.84 17.75 19.03
C ILE A 6 4.97 17.27 19.96
N THR A 7 4.65 17.10 21.23
CA THR A 7 5.61 16.55 22.19
C THR A 7 5.68 15.03 22.06
N PRO A 8 6.79 14.39 22.43
CA PRO A 8 6.91 12.92 22.39
C PRO A 8 5.84 12.19 23.22
N THR A 9 5.29 12.84 24.25
CA THR A 9 4.20 12.26 25.07
C THR A 9 2.87 12.31 24.33
N GLU A 10 2.57 13.41 23.65
CA GLU A 10 1.36 13.54 22.82
C GLU A 10 1.41 12.58 21.64
N GLU A 11 2.55 12.48 20.96
CA GLU A 11 2.78 11.51 19.89
C GLU A 11 2.53 10.08 20.34
N LYS A 12 3.07 9.68 21.51
CA LYS A 12 2.83 8.35 22.08
C LYS A 12 1.34 8.07 22.33
N VAL A 13 0.59 9.06 22.83
CA VAL A 13 -0.86 8.91 23.05
C VAL A 13 -1.59 8.75 21.72
N ILE A 14 -1.28 9.61 20.73
CA ILE A 14 -1.85 9.55 19.37
C ILE A 14 -1.63 8.15 18.77
N LEU A 15 -0.42 7.62 18.87
CA LEU A 15 -0.06 6.31 18.34
C LEU A 15 -0.76 5.16 19.07
N ASN A 16 -0.81 5.20 20.41
CA ASN A 16 -1.52 4.19 21.18
C ASN A 16 -3.02 4.14 20.85
N ASP A 17 -3.66 5.31 20.73
CA ASP A 17 -5.08 5.41 20.36
C ASP A 17 -5.31 4.82 18.95
N PHE A 18 -4.44 5.15 18.00
CA PHE A 18 -4.48 4.60 16.65
C PHE A 18 -4.37 3.07 16.62
N PHE A 19 -3.36 2.51 17.30
CA PHE A 19 -3.18 1.06 17.31
C PHE A 19 -4.31 0.33 18.04
N ALA A 20 -4.89 0.91 19.09
CA ALA A 20 -6.06 0.37 19.75
C ALA A 20 -7.28 0.35 18.82
N GLU A 21 -7.57 1.46 18.14
CA GLU A 21 -8.69 1.58 17.19
C GLU A 21 -8.56 0.57 16.05
N VAL A 22 -7.38 0.47 15.41
CA VAL A 22 -7.15 -0.47 14.30
C VAL A 22 -7.30 -1.92 14.77
N ARG A 23 -6.82 -2.26 15.97
CA ARG A 23 -6.97 -3.61 16.53
C ARG A 23 -8.41 -3.99 16.76
N GLU A 24 -9.22 -3.05 17.24
CA GLU A 24 -10.66 -3.26 17.42
C GLU A 24 -11.35 -3.48 16.06
N LEU A 25 -11.04 -2.64 15.07
CA LEU A 25 -11.60 -2.77 13.73
C LEU A 25 -11.24 -4.11 13.07
N LEU A 26 -10.02 -4.60 13.25
CA LEU A 26 -9.54 -5.86 12.67
C LEU A 26 -9.72 -7.08 13.58
N ALA A 27 -10.36 -6.95 14.76
CA ALA A 27 -10.42 -8.02 15.75
C ALA A 27 -10.95 -9.35 15.19
N ASP A 28 -12.07 -9.32 14.46
CA ASP A 28 -12.67 -10.52 13.85
C ASP A 28 -11.74 -11.18 12.83
N TYR A 29 -11.06 -10.37 12.01
CA TYR A 29 -10.12 -10.85 11.01
C TYR A 29 -8.91 -11.49 11.69
N CYS A 30 -8.27 -10.76 12.60
CA CYS A 30 -7.10 -11.23 13.33
C CYS A 30 -7.40 -12.50 14.14
N GLN A 31 -8.59 -12.59 14.74
CA GLN A 31 -9.03 -13.79 15.47
C GLN A 31 -9.22 -14.98 14.52
N GLU A 32 -9.94 -14.81 13.41
CA GLU A 32 -10.17 -15.88 12.44
C GLU A 32 -8.88 -16.37 11.79
N ARG A 33 -7.95 -15.45 11.54
CA ARG A 33 -6.67 -15.75 10.91
C ARG A 33 -5.60 -16.19 11.89
N GLU A 34 -5.92 -16.25 13.18
CA GLU A 34 -4.98 -16.59 14.26
C GLU A 34 -3.70 -15.73 14.14
N MET A 35 -3.90 -14.41 14.10
CA MET A 35 -2.85 -13.41 13.91
C MET A 35 -2.92 -12.37 15.02
N VAL A 36 -1.86 -12.31 15.82
CA VAL A 36 -1.60 -11.19 16.70
C VAL A 36 -0.40 -10.43 16.14
N LEU A 37 -0.64 -9.20 15.68
CA LEU A 37 0.36 -8.38 15.01
C LEU A 37 0.98 -7.36 15.97
N SER A 38 2.30 -7.17 15.95
CA SER A 38 2.94 -6.02 16.62
C SER A 38 2.41 -4.71 16.02
N ASN A 39 2.68 -3.59 16.68
CA ASN A 39 2.36 -2.27 16.13
C ASN A 39 3.04 -2.08 14.76
N SER A 40 4.31 -2.46 14.64
CA SER A 40 5.12 -2.38 13.42
C SER A 40 4.56 -3.25 12.29
N GLN A 41 4.16 -4.48 12.59
CA GLN A 41 3.52 -5.39 11.63
C GLN A 41 2.13 -4.88 11.21
N LEU A 42 1.33 -4.38 12.17
CA LEU A 42 -0.01 -3.87 11.89
C LEU A 42 0.04 -2.63 10.98
N TYR A 43 0.93 -1.69 11.28
CA TYR A 43 1.13 -0.50 10.47
C TYR A 43 1.57 -0.87 9.05
N ALA A 44 2.56 -1.76 8.93
CA ALA A 44 3.08 -2.19 7.65
C ALA A 44 2.03 -2.98 6.84
N PHE A 45 1.20 -3.81 7.49
CA PHE A 45 0.08 -4.49 6.87
C PHE A 45 -0.98 -3.51 6.33
N LEU A 46 -1.33 -2.48 7.11
CA LEU A 46 -2.26 -1.46 6.66
C LEU A 46 -1.76 -0.69 5.45
N LEU A 47 -0.46 -0.33 5.43
CA LEU A 47 0.15 0.41 4.32
C LEU A 47 0.04 -0.30 2.97
N VAL A 48 0.00 -1.63 2.97
CA VAL A 48 -0.08 -2.42 1.73
C VAL A 48 -1.48 -2.94 1.44
N SER A 49 -2.37 -2.96 2.42
CA SER A 49 -3.74 -3.46 2.28
C SER A 49 -4.61 -2.80 1.19
N PRO A 50 -4.41 -1.53 0.76
CA PRO A 50 -5.20 -0.95 -0.33
C PRO A 50 -5.16 -1.77 -1.62
N ILE A 51 -4.05 -2.46 -1.90
CA ILE A 51 -3.92 -3.33 -3.07
C ILE A 51 -4.99 -4.42 -3.10
N THR A 52 -5.38 -4.92 -1.92
CA THR A 52 -6.37 -6.00 -1.83
C THR A 52 -7.77 -5.53 -2.18
N ILE A 53 -8.11 -4.27 -1.86
CA ILE A 53 -9.40 -3.67 -2.22
C ILE A 53 -9.47 -3.44 -3.73
N ALA A 54 -8.36 -2.99 -4.32
CA ALA A 54 -8.23 -2.75 -5.75
C ALA A 54 -8.29 -4.06 -6.57
N ILE A 55 -7.69 -5.15 -6.09
CA ILE A 55 -7.77 -6.49 -6.72
C ILE A 55 -9.16 -7.12 -6.53
N ALA A 56 -9.79 -6.96 -5.37
CA ALA A 56 -11.05 -7.64 -5.05
C ALA A 56 -12.29 -7.09 -5.77
N THR A 57 -12.14 -6.45 -6.92
CA THR A 57 -13.20 -5.84 -7.72
C THR A 57 -14.13 -6.88 -8.32
N ASP A 58 -13.57 -7.97 -8.83
CA ASP A 58 -14.32 -9.08 -9.44
C ASP A 58 -14.43 -10.33 -8.55
N GLY A 59 -13.79 -10.31 -7.37
CA GLY A 59 -13.81 -11.39 -6.38
C GLY A 59 -12.93 -12.59 -6.74
N THR A 60 -12.14 -12.48 -7.81
CA THR A 60 -11.11 -13.44 -8.18
C THR A 60 -9.72 -12.84 -8.01
N VAL A 61 -8.68 -13.67 -8.13
CA VAL A 61 -7.29 -13.20 -8.13
C VAL A 61 -6.60 -13.90 -9.28
N ASP A 62 -6.29 -13.17 -10.33
CA ASP A 62 -5.66 -13.70 -11.53
C ASP A 62 -4.13 -13.80 -11.40
N PHE A 63 -3.44 -14.13 -12.51
CA PHE A 63 -1.99 -14.29 -12.52
C PHE A 63 -1.23 -12.97 -12.36
N SER A 64 -1.70 -11.89 -13.01
CA SER A 64 -1.14 -10.54 -12.88
C SER A 64 -1.23 -10.07 -11.44
N GLU A 65 -2.42 -10.15 -10.86
CA GLU A 65 -2.70 -9.73 -9.49
C GLU A 65 -1.96 -10.60 -8.47
N THR A 66 -1.82 -11.90 -8.73
CA THR A 66 -0.97 -12.78 -7.93
C THR A 66 0.48 -12.31 -7.93
N THR A 67 1.01 -11.89 -9.09
CA THR A 67 2.37 -11.37 -9.20
C THR A 67 2.54 -10.08 -8.41
N MET A 68 1.56 -9.17 -8.49
CA MET A 68 1.57 -7.94 -7.70
C MET A 68 1.57 -8.21 -6.19
N LEU A 69 0.75 -9.16 -5.72
CA LEU A 69 0.72 -9.55 -4.30
C LEU A 69 2.05 -10.16 -3.84
N VAL A 70 2.74 -10.91 -4.70
CA VAL A 70 4.07 -11.46 -4.42
C VAL A 70 5.10 -10.34 -4.30
N ASP A 71 5.07 -9.37 -5.20
CA ASP A 71 6.01 -8.23 -5.18
C ASP A 71 5.82 -7.36 -3.93
N VAL A 72 4.57 -7.10 -3.55
CA VAL A 72 4.24 -6.43 -2.29
C VAL A 72 4.71 -7.23 -1.08
N ALA A 73 4.52 -8.55 -1.08
CA ALA A 73 5.01 -9.40 0.02
C ALA A 73 6.55 -9.38 0.13
N ALA A 74 7.25 -9.38 -1.02
CA ALA A 74 8.70 -9.31 -1.07
C ALA A 74 9.28 -7.98 -0.52
N TYR A 75 8.47 -6.93 -0.42
CA TYR A 75 8.85 -5.69 0.28
C TYR A 75 9.16 -5.95 1.77
N PHE A 76 8.39 -6.83 2.43
CA PHE A 76 8.56 -7.14 3.85
C PHE A 76 9.81 -7.96 4.15
N ASP A 77 10.31 -8.72 3.19
CA ASP A 77 11.56 -9.48 3.33
C ASP A 77 12.81 -8.59 3.39
N ARG A 78 12.69 -7.29 3.05
CA ARG A 78 13.80 -6.32 3.01
C ARG A 78 13.98 -5.52 4.32
N ASP A 79 13.51 -6.05 5.45
CA ASP A 79 13.63 -5.47 6.81
C ASP A 79 12.98 -4.07 6.98
N ILE A 80 11.78 -3.91 6.42
CA ILE A 80 11.04 -2.62 6.43
C ILE A 80 9.98 -2.57 7.54
N LEU A 81 10.13 -3.38 8.60
CA LEU A 81 9.30 -3.20 9.79
C LEU A 81 9.87 -2.04 10.60
N SER A 82 9.07 -0.97 10.74
CA SER A 82 9.53 0.22 11.43
C SER A 82 9.67 -0.06 12.93
N SER A 83 10.91 -0.07 13.43
CA SER A 83 11.20 -0.26 14.87
C SER A 83 10.76 0.93 15.74
N GLU A 84 10.31 2.02 15.13
CA GLU A 84 9.86 3.22 15.84
C GLU A 84 8.65 2.94 16.77
N PHE A 85 7.84 1.93 16.43
CA PHE A 85 6.68 1.55 17.24
C PHE A 85 6.99 0.51 18.33
N ASP A 86 8.21 0.00 18.40
CA ASP A 86 8.59 -1.03 19.38
C ASP A 86 8.63 -0.47 20.82
N GLN A 87 8.68 0.86 20.98
CA GLN A 87 8.64 1.56 22.27
C GLN A 87 7.22 1.78 22.82
N LEU A 88 6.20 1.43 22.04
CA LEU A 88 4.79 1.48 22.41
C LEU A 88 4.36 0.17 23.10
N GLU A 89 3.19 0.20 23.73
CA GLU A 89 2.60 -1.02 24.30
C GLU A 89 2.27 -2.01 23.18
N GLN A 90 2.68 -3.26 23.36
CA GLN A 90 2.49 -4.34 22.40
C GLN A 90 1.47 -5.35 22.95
N PRO A 91 0.67 -5.99 22.07
CA PRO A 91 -0.13 -7.12 22.50
C PRO A 91 0.75 -8.30 22.95
N GLU A 92 0.20 -9.17 23.79
CA GLU A 92 0.85 -10.44 24.16
C GLU A 92 0.83 -11.43 22.98
N ASP A 93 1.76 -12.38 22.95
CA ASP A 93 1.81 -13.48 21.97
C ASP A 93 1.86 -13.04 20.49
N VAL A 94 2.59 -11.96 20.22
CA VAL A 94 2.81 -11.46 18.85
C VAL A 94 3.45 -12.50 17.95
N LEU A 95 2.98 -12.56 16.71
CA LEU A 95 3.57 -13.36 15.64
C LEU A 95 5.05 -12.97 15.43
N PRO A 96 5.99 -13.93 15.43
CA PRO A 96 7.38 -13.66 15.06
C PRO A 96 7.48 -13.02 13.67
N ASP A 97 8.37 -12.04 13.50
CA ASP A 97 8.54 -11.31 12.24
C ASP A 97 8.83 -12.22 11.05
N ASP A 98 9.62 -13.27 11.23
CA ASP A 98 9.94 -14.22 10.16
C ASP A 98 8.72 -15.04 9.72
N ILE A 99 7.76 -15.26 10.63
CA ILE A 99 6.48 -15.91 10.32
C ILE A 99 5.55 -14.90 9.65
N PHE A 100 5.49 -13.66 10.14
CA PHE A 100 4.71 -12.58 9.52
C PHE A 100 5.10 -12.38 8.05
N LYS A 101 6.39 -12.22 7.76
CA LYS A 101 6.93 -12.05 6.41
C LYS A 101 6.53 -13.19 5.47
N LYS A 102 6.59 -14.44 5.95
CA LYS A 102 6.15 -15.62 5.17
C LYS A 102 4.63 -15.67 4.95
N ARG A 103 3.85 -15.14 5.89
CA ARG A 103 2.37 -15.20 5.84
C ARG A 103 1.75 -14.07 5.03
N VAL A 104 2.37 -12.89 4.97
CA VAL A 104 1.75 -11.66 4.45
C VAL A 104 1.10 -11.86 3.07
N TYR A 105 1.76 -12.54 2.13
CA TYR A 105 1.20 -12.87 0.82
C TYR A 105 -0.14 -13.63 0.94
N THR A 106 -0.17 -14.68 1.76
CA THR A 106 -1.36 -15.51 1.95
C THR A 106 -2.50 -14.72 2.58
N GLU A 107 -2.17 -13.79 3.48
CA GLU A 107 -3.13 -12.93 4.17
C GLU A 107 -3.72 -11.85 3.25
N LEU A 108 -2.89 -11.23 2.41
CA LEU A 108 -3.36 -10.30 1.37
C LEU A 108 -4.25 -11.02 0.36
N ARG A 109 -3.85 -12.20 -0.11
CA ARG A 109 -4.67 -13.02 -1.01
C ARG A 109 -5.99 -13.42 -0.37
N TYR A 110 -5.98 -13.78 0.91
CA TYR A 110 -7.21 -14.11 1.64
C TYR A 110 -8.15 -12.89 1.76
N LEU A 111 -7.60 -11.69 2.00
CA LEU A 111 -8.38 -10.45 1.99
C LEU A 111 -9.05 -10.22 0.63
N CYS A 112 -8.33 -10.42 -0.48
CA CYS A 112 -8.91 -10.24 -1.82
C CYS A 112 -10.17 -11.09 -2.02
N VAL A 113 -10.10 -12.39 -1.68
CA VAL A 113 -11.23 -13.32 -1.86
C VAL A 113 -12.33 -13.19 -0.78
N SER A 114 -12.04 -12.48 0.32
CA SER A 114 -12.97 -12.29 1.45
C SER A 114 -13.42 -10.84 1.62
N MET A 115 -13.19 -9.99 0.60
CA MET A 115 -13.35 -8.54 0.73
C MET A 115 -14.77 -8.15 1.13
N ASN A 116 -15.80 -8.83 0.62
CA ASN A 116 -17.20 -8.59 0.99
C ASN A 116 -17.48 -8.63 2.50
N ARG A 117 -16.64 -9.30 3.29
CA ARG A 117 -16.78 -9.39 4.75
C ARG A 117 -15.98 -8.32 5.49
N TYR A 118 -14.86 -7.87 4.94
CA TYR A 118 -13.88 -7.05 5.65
C TYR A 118 -13.72 -5.64 5.08
N GLU A 119 -14.29 -5.34 3.91
CA GLU A 119 -14.12 -4.08 3.18
C GLU A 119 -14.42 -2.85 4.04
N GLU A 120 -15.58 -2.79 4.71
CA GLU A 120 -15.96 -1.64 5.54
C GLU A 120 -14.96 -1.39 6.68
N LYS A 121 -14.53 -2.46 7.35
CA LYS A 121 -13.56 -2.40 8.45
C LYS A 121 -12.18 -2.02 7.94
N LEU A 122 -11.78 -2.51 6.77
CA LEU A 122 -10.51 -2.17 6.15
C LEU A 122 -10.47 -0.70 5.71
N ILE A 123 -11.55 -0.20 5.10
CA ILE A 123 -11.72 1.23 4.78
C ILE A 123 -11.64 2.07 6.05
N ALA A 124 -12.30 1.65 7.14
CA ALA A 124 -12.21 2.36 8.42
C ALA A 124 -10.77 2.41 8.97
N CYS A 125 -9.99 1.33 8.83
CA CYS A 125 -8.59 1.32 9.21
C CYS A 125 -7.74 2.28 8.36
N LEU A 126 -7.98 2.33 7.05
CA LEU A 126 -7.30 3.28 6.16
C LEU A 126 -7.65 4.73 6.49
N LYS A 127 -8.90 5.02 6.89
CA LYS A 127 -9.27 6.34 7.43
C LYS A 127 -8.54 6.66 8.72
N ALA A 128 -8.40 5.69 9.63
CA ALA A 128 -7.62 5.89 10.85
C ALA A 128 -6.14 6.18 10.54
N LEU A 129 -5.58 5.51 9.52
CA LEU A 129 -4.21 5.74 9.06
C LEU A 129 -4.03 7.14 8.45
N ILE A 130 -4.98 7.61 7.65
CA ILE A 130 -4.97 8.98 7.10
C ILE A 130 -5.03 10.00 8.25
N LYS A 131 -5.95 9.81 9.21
CA LYS A 131 -6.05 10.70 10.38
C LYS A 131 -4.79 10.70 11.23
N LEU A 132 -4.10 9.56 11.33
CA LEU A 132 -2.82 9.48 12.02
C LEU A 132 -1.78 10.38 11.33
N ASP A 133 -1.66 10.28 10.01
CA ASP A 133 -0.77 11.10 9.19
C ASP A 133 -1.07 12.59 9.39
N GLU A 134 -2.33 12.99 9.27
CA GLU A 134 -2.78 14.37 9.47
C GLU A 134 -2.48 14.89 10.88
N ARG A 135 -2.60 14.04 11.91
CA ARG A 135 -2.35 14.42 13.31
C ARG A 135 -0.87 14.53 13.64
N LEU A 136 0.00 13.74 13.01
CA LEU A 136 1.44 13.72 13.27
C LEU A 136 2.23 14.68 12.37
N SER A 137 1.66 15.01 11.21
CA SER A 137 2.29 15.85 10.20
C SER A 137 2.61 17.24 10.70
N GLN A 138 3.78 17.73 10.31
CA GLN A 138 4.23 19.07 10.63
C GLN A 138 3.91 20.04 9.50
N SER A 139 3.44 19.59 8.33
CA SER A 139 3.03 20.42 7.19
C SER A 139 1.83 19.83 6.42
N GLU A 140 1.16 20.65 5.62
CA GLU A 140 0.06 20.19 4.75
C GLU A 140 0.55 19.16 3.72
N ASP A 141 1.75 19.34 3.16
CA ASP A 141 2.33 18.38 2.20
C ASP A 141 2.65 17.02 2.86
N GLU A 142 3.07 17.02 4.14
CA GLU A 142 3.28 15.78 4.91
C GLU A 142 1.95 15.10 5.24
N ALA A 143 0.89 15.87 5.53
CA ALA A 143 -0.43 15.35 5.90
C ALA A 143 -1.17 14.61 4.77
N GLU A 144 -0.67 14.74 3.54
CA GLU A 144 -1.21 14.07 2.36
C GLU A 144 -0.35 12.85 1.94
N ALA A 145 0.76 12.57 2.61
CA ALA A 145 1.72 11.53 2.20
C ALA A 145 1.08 10.13 2.16
N ILE A 146 0.27 9.78 3.17
CA ILE A 146 -0.45 8.51 3.20
C ILE A 146 -1.54 8.46 2.12
N LYS A 147 -2.25 9.57 1.89
CA LYS A 147 -3.28 9.64 0.84
C LYS A 147 -2.67 9.40 -0.54
N TYR A 148 -1.53 10.03 -0.84
CA TYR A 148 -0.77 9.76 -2.06
C TYR A 148 -0.37 8.30 -2.18
N LYS A 149 0.16 7.70 -1.12
CA LYS A 149 0.58 6.29 -1.14
C LYS A 149 -0.59 5.33 -1.37
N ILE A 150 -1.76 5.61 -0.79
CA ILE A 150 -2.98 4.81 -1.01
C ILE A 150 -3.38 4.89 -2.49
N VAL A 151 -3.43 6.10 -3.06
CA VAL A 151 -3.77 6.31 -4.48
C VAL A 151 -2.79 5.58 -5.39
N ASP A 152 -1.48 5.78 -5.18
CA ASP A 152 -0.43 5.14 -5.98
C ASP A 152 -0.55 3.60 -5.92
N THR A 153 -0.80 3.05 -4.72
CA THR A 153 -0.98 1.60 -4.53
C THR A 153 -2.19 1.07 -5.27
N MET A 154 -3.34 1.76 -5.21
CA MET A 154 -4.57 1.31 -5.87
C MET A 154 -4.48 1.47 -7.40
N ASN A 155 -3.93 2.59 -7.88
CA ASN A 155 -3.76 2.84 -9.30
C ASN A 155 -2.77 1.88 -9.94
N SER A 156 -1.74 1.42 -9.21
CA SER A 156 -0.82 0.41 -9.72
C SER A 156 -1.53 -0.87 -10.20
N VAL A 157 -2.69 -1.21 -9.64
CA VAL A 157 -3.49 -2.36 -10.09
C VAL A 157 -4.09 -2.11 -11.47
N ILE A 158 -4.64 -0.91 -11.69
CA ILE A 158 -5.18 -0.50 -13.00
C ILE A 158 -4.07 -0.56 -14.06
N TYR A 159 -2.90 -0.01 -13.77
CA TYR A 159 -1.80 0.05 -14.74
C TYR A 159 -1.20 -1.32 -15.06
N ASN A 160 -1.09 -2.21 -14.07
CA ASN A 160 -0.50 -3.53 -14.27
C ASN A 160 -1.47 -4.55 -14.90
N ASN A 161 -2.79 -4.29 -14.85
CA ASN A 161 -3.79 -5.15 -15.48
C ASN A 161 -3.98 -4.91 -17.00
N LEU A 162 -3.23 -3.98 -17.64
CA LEU A 162 -3.06 -3.78 -19.10
C LEU A 162 -4.26 -4.20 -19.99
N GLY A 163 -5.43 -3.65 -19.71
CA GLY A 163 -6.61 -3.74 -20.57
C GLY A 163 -7.40 -2.44 -20.51
N GLU A 164 -7.79 -1.90 -21.67
CA GLU A 164 -8.63 -0.69 -21.81
C GLU A 164 -10.03 -0.84 -21.16
N ASP A 165 -10.35 -2.00 -20.59
CA ASP A 165 -11.55 -2.30 -19.80
C ASP A 165 -11.18 -2.35 -18.31
N SER A 166 -10.96 -1.19 -17.68
CA SER A 166 -10.68 -1.11 -16.24
C SER A 166 -11.94 -1.33 -15.40
N ILE A 167 -12.31 -2.60 -15.23
CA ILE A 167 -13.41 -3.02 -14.36
C ILE A 167 -13.19 -2.54 -12.91
N GLU A 168 -11.93 -2.32 -12.54
CA GLU A 168 -11.47 -1.89 -11.22
C GLU A 168 -11.72 -0.39 -10.96
N GLU A 169 -11.63 0.45 -11.99
CA GLU A 169 -11.68 1.92 -11.87
C GLU A 169 -12.92 2.42 -11.09
N PRO A 170 -14.16 1.99 -11.40
CA PRO A 170 -15.34 2.46 -10.69
C PRO A 170 -15.33 2.12 -9.19
N LYS A 171 -14.78 0.96 -8.82
CA LYS A 171 -14.70 0.55 -7.42
C LYS A 171 -13.59 1.30 -6.70
N ILE A 172 -12.40 1.42 -7.32
CA ILE A 172 -11.30 2.21 -6.77
C ILE A 172 -11.78 3.64 -6.52
N GLN A 173 -12.48 4.25 -7.48
CA GLN A 173 -13.05 5.58 -7.32
C GLN A 173 -13.99 5.68 -6.11
N LYS A 174 -14.92 4.73 -5.98
CA LYS A 174 -15.86 4.70 -4.85
C LYS A 174 -15.12 4.56 -3.50
N VAL A 175 -14.02 3.82 -3.45
CA VAL A 175 -13.22 3.66 -2.24
C VAL A 175 -12.45 4.94 -1.93
N LEU A 176 -11.83 5.58 -2.93
CA LEU A 176 -11.16 6.87 -2.75
C LEU A 176 -12.12 7.96 -2.27
N ASP A 177 -13.33 8.02 -2.83
CA ASP A 177 -14.41 8.89 -2.35
C ASP A 177 -14.78 8.58 -0.90
N SER A 178 -14.87 7.28 -0.57
CA SER A 178 -15.15 6.84 0.80
C SER A 178 -14.04 7.26 1.75
N LEU A 179 -12.78 7.31 1.31
CA LEU A 179 -11.62 7.77 2.07
C LEU A 179 -11.48 9.30 2.11
N GLU A 180 -12.37 10.04 1.45
CA GLU A 180 -12.33 11.51 1.37
C GLU A 180 -11.04 12.03 0.69
N ILE A 181 -10.50 11.25 -0.26
CA ILE A 181 -9.32 11.63 -1.05
C ILE A 181 -9.77 12.42 -2.28
N ASP A 182 -9.25 13.64 -2.44
CA ASP A 182 -9.62 14.53 -3.55
C ASP A 182 -9.17 13.96 -4.91
N MET A 183 -10.05 14.04 -5.90
CA MET A 183 -9.77 13.70 -7.29
C MET A 183 -8.67 14.54 -7.92
N GLU A 184 -8.43 15.74 -7.43
CA GLU A 184 -7.29 16.53 -7.90
C GLU A 184 -5.95 15.91 -7.47
N LEU A 185 -5.89 15.30 -6.28
CA LEU A 185 -4.75 14.53 -5.80
C LEU A 185 -4.50 13.31 -6.69
N VAL A 186 -5.58 12.62 -7.07
CA VAL A 186 -5.55 11.49 -8.00
C VAL A 186 -4.98 11.91 -9.36
N LYS A 187 -5.48 13.01 -9.95
CA LYS A 187 -4.99 13.52 -11.24
C LYS A 187 -3.51 13.90 -11.20
N GLN A 188 -3.07 14.58 -10.14
CA GLN A 188 -1.66 14.96 -10.00
C GLN A 188 -0.74 13.75 -10.00
N GLN A 189 -1.17 12.64 -9.38
CA GLN A 189 -0.42 11.39 -9.40
C GLN A 189 -0.50 10.67 -10.75
N THR A 190 -1.68 10.54 -11.35
CA THR A 190 -1.85 9.99 -12.70
C THR A 190 -0.96 10.72 -13.71
N GLU A 191 -0.86 12.05 -13.65
CA GLU A 191 0.03 12.83 -14.51
C GLU A 191 1.52 12.58 -14.24
N LYS A 192 1.90 12.36 -12.98
CA LYS A 192 3.29 12.08 -12.58
C LYS A 192 3.70 10.68 -13.03
N GLU A 193 2.85 9.67 -12.84
CA GLU A 193 3.10 8.31 -13.30
C GLU A 193 3.12 8.21 -14.82
N ASN A 194 2.20 8.87 -15.53
CA ASN A 194 2.24 8.94 -17.00
C ASN A 194 3.55 9.55 -17.52
N LYS A 195 4.08 10.59 -16.85
CA LYS A 195 5.39 11.19 -17.19
C LYS A 195 6.58 10.27 -16.86
N LEU A 196 6.44 9.40 -15.86
CA LEU A 196 7.48 8.43 -15.49
C LEU A 196 7.47 7.23 -16.46
N MET A 197 6.30 6.73 -16.83
CA MET A 197 6.15 5.69 -17.85
C MET A 197 6.67 6.15 -19.20
N SER A 198 6.30 7.35 -19.66
CA SER A 198 6.80 7.87 -20.95
C SER A 198 8.32 7.97 -20.99
N LYS A 199 8.95 8.32 -19.85
CA LYS A 199 10.42 8.34 -19.72
C LYS A 199 11.02 6.94 -19.67
N ALA A 200 10.38 6.00 -18.98
CA ALA A 200 10.85 4.61 -18.92
C ALA A 200 10.76 3.92 -20.28
N GLU A 201 9.73 4.22 -21.06
CA GLU A 201 9.57 3.77 -22.45
C GLU A 201 10.63 4.37 -23.37
N GLU A 202 10.90 5.68 -23.28
CA GLU A 202 11.99 6.34 -24.00
C GLU A 202 13.36 5.71 -23.65
N GLU A 203 13.66 5.49 -22.37
CA GLU A 203 14.92 4.86 -21.94
C GLU A 203 15.03 3.38 -22.35
N ALA A 204 13.91 2.65 -22.42
CA ALA A 204 13.88 1.27 -22.88
C ALA A 204 14.18 1.18 -24.38
N LEU A 205 13.56 2.07 -25.18
CA LEU A 205 13.81 2.19 -26.62
C LEU A 205 15.26 2.58 -26.92
N GLU A 206 15.84 3.53 -26.18
CA GLU A 206 17.25 3.92 -26.34
C GLU A 206 18.22 2.77 -26.01
N LYS A 207 17.91 1.95 -24.99
CA LYS A 207 18.71 0.77 -24.64
C LYS A 207 18.60 -0.35 -25.68
N GLU A 208 17.42 -0.53 -26.26
CA GLU A 208 17.17 -1.53 -27.29
C GLU A 208 17.86 -1.16 -28.61
N GLU A 209 17.79 0.12 -29.01
CA GLU A 209 18.54 0.66 -30.15
C GLU A 209 20.06 0.57 -29.94
N ALA A 210 20.56 0.89 -28.75
CA ALA A 210 21.97 0.75 -28.43
C ALA A 210 22.44 -0.71 -28.47
N ALA A 211 21.61 -1.67 -28.04
CA ALA A 211 21.91 -3.09 -28.11
C ALA A 211 21.99 -3.60 -29.56
N GLN A 212 21.04 -3.20 -30.42
CA GLN A 212 21.02 -3.58 -31.84
C GLN A 212 22.21 -3.02 -32.63
N VAL A 213 22.65 -1.79 -32.33
CA VAL A 213 23.85 -1.16 -32.94
C VAL A 213 25.15 -1.87 -32.50
N THR A 214 25.14 -2.50 -31.32
CA THR A 214 26.31 -3.22 -30.78
C THR A 214 26.44 -4.63 -31.38
N GLU A 215 25.32 -5.27 -31.74
CA GLU A 215 25.32 -6.57 -32.45
C GLU A 215 25.69 -6.43 -33.93
N THR A 216 25.18 -5.42 -34.64
CA THR A 216 25.56 -5.18 -36.06
C THR A 216 27.05 -4.92 -36.24
N LYS A 217 27.70 -4.21 -35.31
CA LYS A 217 29.17 -3.98 -35.34
C LYS A 217 30.02 -5.22 -35.04
N LYS A 218 29.45 -6.28 -34.45
CA LYS A 218 30.15 -7.56 -34.23
C LYS A 218 30.12 -8.45 -35.47
N GLU A 219 29.09 -8.35 -36.31
CA GLU A 219 28.99 -9.13 -37.54
C GLU A 219 29.85 -8.57 -38.68
N GLU A 220 30.07 -7.25 -38.76
CA GLU A 220 30.94 -6.63 -39.77
C GLU A 220 32.47 -6.83 -39.54
N LYS A 221 32.86 -7.48 -38.43
CA LYS A 221 34.27 -7.76 -38.09
C LYS A 221 34.68 -9.24 -38.24
N LYS A 222 33.85 -10.06 -38.86
CA LYS A 222 34.16 -11.46 -39.21
C LYS A 222 34.38 -11.60 -40.72
#